data_AF-A0A2G6CP19-F1
#
_entry.id   AF-A0A2G6CP19-F1
#
_cell.length_a   1.000
_cell.length_b   1.000
_cell.length_c   1.000
_cell.angle_alpha   90.00
_cell.angle_beta   90.00
_cell.angle_gamma   90.00
#
_symmetry.space_group_name_H-M   'P 1'
#
loop_
_entity.id
_entity.type
_entity.pdbx_description
1 polymer ?
#
loop_
_entity_poly.entity_id
_entity_poly.type
_entity_poly.pdbx_seq_one_letter_code
_entity_poly.pdbx_strand_id
1 'polypeptide(L)'
;MTLDVALARPAMVVLADAYDPGWRAWSNDRPLEPVAVDGALLGLYLGEGEHELRLRYRPEGWAAAGWLALVGVLCGLALLVGARRRAATRGGGGRPAPVRR
;
A
#
# COMPACT_ATOMS: atom_id res chain seq x y z
N MET A 1 -8.31 -5.10 -13.04
CA MET A 1 -8.90 -4.83 -14.36
C MET A 1 -8.78 -6.08 -15.21
N THR A 2 -9.80 -6.40 -15.99
CA THR A 2 -9.82 -7.56 -16.90
C THR A 2 -10.21 -7.10 -18.31
N LEU A 3 -9.57 -7.64 -19.34
CA LEU A 3 -9.88 -7.34 -20.74
C LEU A 3 -9.65 -8.58 -21.61
N ASP A 4 -10.49 -8.75 -22.62
CA ASP A 4 -10.30 -9.79 -23.64
C ASP A 4 -9.74 -9.16 -24.90
N VAL A 5 -8.68 -9.75 -25.45
CA VAL A 5 -8.06 -9.31 -26.70
C VAL A 5 -7.70 -10.48 -27.60
N ALA A 6 -7.96 -10.31 -28.90
CA ALA A 6 -7.63 -11.27 -29.94
C ALA A 6 -6.54 -10.69 -30.85
N LEU A 7 -5.45 -11.43 -31.02
CA LEU A 7 -4.30 -11.00 -31.82
C LEU A 7 -4.04 -11.96 -32.98
N ALA A 8 -4.08 -11.44 -34.20
CA ALA A 8 -3.76 -12.23 -35.41
C ALA A 8 -2.26 -12.51 -35.59
N ARG A 9 -1.41 -11.87 -34.78
CA ARG A 9 0.05 -12.01 -34.76
C ARG A 9 0.58 -11.46 -33.43
N PRO A 10 1.81 -11.82 -33.01
CA PRO A 10 2.42 -11.23 -31.83
C PRO A 10 2.44 -9.69 -31.91
N ALA A 11 2.06 -9.04 -30.81
CA ALA A 11 1.90 -7.59 -30.77
C ALA A 11 2.14 -7.02 -29.36
N MET A 12 2.42 -5.72 -29.33
CA MET A 12 2.43 -4.93 -28.09
C MET A 12 1.02 -4.35 -27.88
N VAL A 13 0.35 -4.74 -26.81
CA VAL A 13 -0.88 -4.11 -26.35
C VAL A 13 -0.50 -2.93 -25.47
N VAL A 14 -0.87 -1.73 -25.88
CA VAL A 14 -0.61 -0.49 -25.14
C VAL A 14 -1.93 0.00 -24.54
N LEU A 15 -1.93 0.16 -23.22
CA LEU A 15 -3.05 0.71 -22.47
C LEU A 15 -2.79 2.19 -22.18
N ALA A 16 -3.83 3.01 -22.23
CA ALA A 16 -3.78 4.42 -21.87
C ALA A 16 -3.76 4.64 -20.33
N ASP A 17 -2.99 3.82 -19.63
CA ASP A 17 -2.73 3.89 -18.19
C ASP A 17 -1.25 4.21 -17.95
N ALA A 18 -0.96 4.92 -16.86
CA ALA A 18 0.40 5.24 -16.47
C ALA A 18 1.15 3.99 -15.99
N TYR A 19 2.33 3.75 -16.55
CA TYR A 19 3.24 2.71 -16.09
C TYR A 19 3.82 3.07 -14.71
N ASP A 20 3.94 2.05 -13.87
CA ASP A 20 4.57 2.06 -12.56
C ASP A 20 5.06 0.63 -12.24
N PRO A 21 6.21 0.45 -11.56
CA PRO A 21 6.72 -0.88 -11.20
C PRO A 21 5.76 -1.73 -10.35
N GLY A 22 4.79 -1.11 -9.68
CA GLY A 22 3.77 -1.83 -8.91
C GLY A 22 2.73 -2.58 -9.75
N TRP A 23 2.70 -2.40 -11.07
CA TRP A 23 1.78 -3.15 -11.93
C TRP A 23 2.13 -4.63 -12.00
N ARG A 24 1.08 -5.47 -12.04
CA ARG A 24 1.18 -6.90 -12.31
C ARG A 24 0.16 -7.29 -13.35
N ALA A 25 0.57 -8.13 -14.29
CA ALA A 25 -0.30 -8.59 -15.35
C ALA A 25 -0.27 -10.11 -15.51
N TRP A 26 -1.36 -10.64 -16.06
CA TRP A 26 -1.51 -12.04 -16.43
C TRP A 26 -2.26 -12.16 -17.76
N SER A 27 -1.94 -13.17 -18.56
CA SER A 27 -2.72 -13.61 -19.70
C SER A 27 -3.11 -15.07 -19.47
N ASN A 28 -4.41 -15.38 -19.45
CA ASN A 28 -4.90 -16.75 -19.24
C ASN A 28 -4.22 -17.41 -18.02
N ASP A 29 -4.25 -16.71 -16.87
CA ASP A 29 -3.58 -17.07 -15.61
C ASP A 29 -2.04 -17.10 -15.61
N ARG A 30 -1.38 -16.94 -16.75
CA ARG A 30 0.10 -16.92 -16.82
C ARG A 30 0.65 -15.51 -16.60
N PRO A 31 1.67 -15.34 -15.74
CA PRO A 31 2.23 -14.03 -15.45
C PRO A 31 2.84 -13.39 -16.70
N LEU A 32 2.64 -12.09 -16.83
CA LEU A 32 3.24 -11.24 -17.84
C LEU A 32 3.96 -10.09 -17.16
N GLU A 33 5.09 -9.71 -17.74
CA GLU A 33 5.83 -8.54 -17.29
C GLU A 33 5.26 -7.29 -17.96
N PRO A 34 4.68 -6.35 -17.21
CA PRO A 34 4.29 -5.07 -17.75
C PRO A 34 5.53 -4.23 -18.04
N VAL A 35 5.50 -3.48 -19.14
CA VAL A 35 6.61 -2.62 -19.56
C VAL A 35 6.15 -1.19 -19.78
N ALA A 36 7.08 -0.24 -19.65
CA ALA A 36 6.84 1.13 -20.05
C ALA A 36 6.96 1.25 -21.57
N VAL A 37 5.89 1.70 -22.23
CA VAL A 37 5.87 2.09 -23.64
C VAL A 37 5.88 3.60 -23.72
N ASP A 38 6.70 4.14 -24.63
CA ASP A 38 6.89 5.59 -24.81
C ASP A 38 7.22 6.34 -23.49
N GLY A 39 7.84 5.63 -22.54
CA GLY A 39 8.29 6.14 -21.25
C GLY A 39 7.21 6.30 -20.18
N ALA A 40 5.93 6.14 -20.50
CA ALA A 40 4.85 6.41 -19.54
C ALA A 40 3.63 5.51 -19.67
N LEU A 41 3.42 4.84 -20.79
CA LEU A 41 2.23 4.02 -21.02
C LEU A 41 2.47 2.57 -20.60
N LEU A 42 1.41 1.91 -20.14
CA LEU A 42 1.46 0.51 -19.75
C LEU A 42 1.40 -0.39 -21.00
N GLY A 43 2.43 -1.19 -21.22
CA GLY A 43 2.53 -2.15 -22.31
C GLY A 43 2.54 -3.60 -21.85
N LEU A 44 1.96 -4.48 -22.66
CA LEU A 44 2.02 -5.93 -22.53
C LEU A 44 2.36 -6.57 -23.88
N TYR A 45 3.46 -7.32 -23.93
CA TYR A 45 3.80 -8.10 -25.13
C TYR A 45 3.09 -9.46 -25.11
N LEU A 46 2.34 -9.75 -26.16
CA LEU A 46 1.52 -10.95 -26.28
C LEU A 46 1.83 -11.69 -27.57
N GLY A 47 1.62 -13.01 -27.54
CA GLY A 47 1.64 -13.86 -28.73
C GLY A 47 0.41 -13.65 -29.60
N GLU A 48 0.28 -14.47 -30.65
CA GLU A 48 -0.97 -14.59 -31.39
C GLU A 48 -2.01 -15.42 -30.60
N GLY A 49 -3.28 -15.15 -30.85
CA GLY A 49 -4.41 -15.86 -30.27
C GLY A 49 -5.29 -15.01 -29.35
N GLU A 50 -6.10 -15.71 -28.55
CA GLU A 50 -7.04 -15.13 -27.60
C GLU A 50 -6.41 -15.01 -26.22
N HIS A 51 -6.55 -13.84 -25.60
CA HIS A 51 -5.98 -13.53 -24.30
C HIS A 51 -7.01 -12.89 -23.38
N GLU A 52 -7.28 -13.55 -22.25
CA GLU A 52 -7.90 -12.92 -21.09
C GLU A 52 -6.79 -12.26 -20.27
N LEU A 53 -6.70 -10.94 -20.38
CA LEU A 53 -5.75 -10.13 -19.63
C LEU A 53 -6.34 -9.76 -18.27
N ARG A 54 -5.53 -9.91 -17.24
CA ARG A 54 -5.83 -9.40 -15.91
C ARG A 54 -4.69 -8.51 -15.46
N LEU A 55 -5.00 -7.31 -15.01
CA LEU A 55 -4.03 -6.35 -14.47
C LEU A 55 -4.41 -5.96 -13.05
N ARG A 56 -3.41 -5.87 -12.18
CA ARG A 56 -3.58 -5.44 -10.80
C ARG A 56 -2.42 -4.55 -10.39
N TYR A 57 -2.75 -3.34 -9.97
CA TYR A 57 -1.80 -2.44 -9.36
C TYR A 57 -1.55 -2.83 -7.90
N ARG A 58 -0.28 -2.91 -7.51
CA ARG A 58 0.16 -3.11 -6.13
C ARG A 58 1.36 -2.20 -5.85
N PRO A 59 1.13 -1.03 -5.22
CA PRO A 59 2.19 -0.07 -4.97
C PRO A 59 3.35 -0.69 -4.19
N GLU A 60 4.58 -0.33 -4.59
CA GLU A 60 5.76 -0.62 -3.80
C GLU A 60 5.66 0.06 -2.43
N GLY A 61 6.00 -0.65 -1.36
CA GLY A 61 5.96 -0.08 -0.01
C GLY A 61 4.61 -0.09 0.70
N TRP A 62 3.53 -0.63 0.12
CA TRP A 62 2.25 -0.78 0.84
C TRP A 62 2.39 -1.54 2.17
N ALA A 63 3.25 -2.56 2.19
CA ALA A 63 3.57 -3.29 3.42
C ALA A 63 4.35 -2.44 4.43
N ALA A 64 5.29 -1.61 3.96
CA ALA A 64 6.06 -0.72 4.81
C ALA A 64 5.19 0.37 5.45
N ALA A 65 4.23 0.92 4.70
CA ALA A 65 3.25 1.87 5.23
C ALA A 65 2.42 1.26 6.36
N GLY A 66 1.98 0.01 6.22
CA GLY A 66 1.27 -0.72 7.27
C GLY A 66 2.11 -0.88 8.55
N TRP A 67 3.40 -1.23 8.40
CA TRP A 67 4.31 -1.34 9.55
C TRP A 67 4.55 0.00 10.23
N LEU A 68 4.78 1.06 9.46
CA LEU A 68 5.01 2.39 10.00
C LEU A 68 3.78 2.91 10.76
N ALA A 69 2.57 2.68 10.22
CA ALA A 69 1.33 3.01 10.90
C ALA A 69 1.18 2.25 12.22
N LEU A 70 1.47 0.95 12.25
CA LEU A 70 1.41 0.13 13.47
C LEU A 70 2.38 0.66 14.53
N VAL A 71 3.63 0.93 14.16
CA VAL A 71 4.65 1.49 15.07
C VAL A 71 4.16 2.83 15.63
N GLY A 72 3.64 3.72 14.79
CA GLY A 72 3.08 5.00 15.21
C GLY A 72 1.97 4.86 16.25
N VAL A 73 1.02 3.93 16.04
CA VAL A 73 -0.06 3.65 16.98
C VAL A 73 0.49 3.14 18.32
N LEU A 74 1.43 2.19 18.29
CA LEU A 74 2.04 1.65 19.51
C LEU A 74 2.79 2.71 20.31
N CYS A 75 3.58 3.56 19.63
CA CYS A 75 4.27 4.69 20.26
C CYS A 75 3.27 5.69 20.89
N GLY A 76 2.20 6.03 20.17
CA GLY A 76 1.15 6.92 20.69
C GLY A 76 0.47 6.36 21.94
N LEU A 77 0.11 5.07 21.94
CA LEU A 77 -0.47 4.39 23.09
C LEU A 77 0.49 4.38 24.29
N ALA A 78 1.77 4.09 24.07
CA ALA A 78 2.79 4.10 25.12
C ALA A 78 2.92 5.48 25.78
N LEU A 79 2.91 6.55 24.97
CA LEU A 79 2.96 7.93 25.46
C LEU A 79 1.71 8.29 26.27
N LEU A 80 0.51 7.91 25.81
CA LEU A 80 -0.75 8.16 26.52
C LEU A 80 -0.79 7.45 27.87
N VAL A 81 -0.38 6.17 27.91
CA VAL A 81 -0.29 5.40 29.16
C VAL A 81 0.74 6.04 30.10
N GLY A 82 1.91 6.42 29.59
CA GLY A 82 2.94 7.12 30.35
C GLY A 82 2.46 8.45 30.95
N ALA A 83 1.75 9.25 30.16
CA ALA A 83 1.18 10.53 30.61
C ALA A 83 0.12 10.33 31.69
N ARG A 84 -0.79 9.36 31.52
CA ARG A 84 -1.81 9.03 32.53
C ARG A 84 -1.20 8.54 33.84
N ARG A 85 -0.16 7.69 33.77
CA ARG A 85 0.56 7.22 34.96
C ARG A 85 1.23 8.37 35.71
N ARG A 86 1.84 9.33 35.00
CA ARG A 86 2.45 10.53 35.58
C ARG A 86 1.42 11.49 36.21
N ALA A 87 0.22 11.58 35.64
CA ALA A 87 -0.86 12.38 36.19
C ALA A 87 -1.43 11.76 37.48
N ALA A 88 -1.61 10.44 37.50
CA ALA A 88 -2.11 9.70 38.66
C ALA A 88 -1.16 9.77 39.87
N THR A 89 0.17 9.71 39.65
CA THR A 89 1.16 9.83 40.73
C THR A 89 1.30 11.24 41.28
N ARG A 90 1.04 12.29 40.48
CA ARG A 90 1.07 13.68 40.95
C ARG A 90 -0.17 14.09 41.76
N GLY A 91 -1.32 13.45 41.54
CA GLY A 91 -2.56 13.74 42.27
C GLY A 91 -2.59 13.30 43.74
N GLY A 92 -1.64 12.47 44.19
CA GLY A 92 -1.61 11.93 45.56
C GLY A 92 -0.80 12.75 46.59
N GLY A 93 -0.04 13.76 46.17
CA GLY A 93 0.93 14.47 47.04
C GLY A 93 0.45 15.80 47.65
N GLY A 94 -0.75 16.28 47.30
CA GLY A 94 -1.23 17.61 47.71
C GLY A 94 -2.36 17.55 48.73
N ARG A 95 -2.12 17.05 49.95
CA ARG A 95 -3.05 17.23 51.07
C ARG A 95 -2.55 18.44 51.89
N PRO A 96 -3.21 19.62 51.85
CA PRO A 96 -2.78 20.76 52.65
C PRO A 96 -2.91 20.40 54.14
N ALA A 97 -1.85 20.66 54.91
CA ALA A 97 -1.81 20.42 56.34
C ALA A 97 -2.91 21.24 57.05
N PRO A 98 -3.62 20.67 58.06
CA PRO A 98 -4.65 21.41 58.78
C PRO A 98 -4.00 22.52 59.60
N VAL A 99 -4.39 23.77 59.31
CA VAL A 99 -4.07 24.93 60.15
C VAL A 99 -4.78 24.75 61.49
N ARG A 100 -4.01 24.46 62.55
CA ARG A 100 -4.48 24.54 63.93
C ARG A 100 -4.52 26.01 64.36
N ARG A 101 -5.69 26.48 64.78
CA ARG A 101 -5.86 27.69 65.59
C ARG A 101 -5.80 27.33 67.07
#